data_AF-A0A3L7AJN3-F1
#
_entry.id   AF-A0A3L7AJN3-F1
#
_cell.length_a   1.000
_cell.length_b   1.000
_cell.length_c   1.000
_cell.angle_alpha   90.00
_cell.angle_beta   90.00
_cell.angle_gamma   90.00
#
_symmetry.space_group_name_H-M   'P 1'
#
loop_
_entity.id
_entity.type
_entity.pdbx_description
1 polymer ?
#
loop_
_entity_poly.entity_id
_entity_poly.type
_entity_poly.pdbx_seq_one_letter_code
_entity_poly.pdbx_strand_id
1 'polypeptide(L)'
;MRVYGATLDEETRCVHFSGDHDIVAILVPCCSRYYPCFRCHDEDADHRLERWPRSTWGEPAILCGACSATLTIATYLEVNRCPDCAAGFSPDLAMHAPHYFDAERTAVLATERPAMFATEREIERAAA
;
A
#
# COMPACT_ATOMS: atom_id res chain seq x y z
N MET A 1 -17.45 -4.00 -3.47
CA MET A 1 -16.66 -4.40 -2.29
C MET A 1 -17.01 -3.44 -1.15
N ARG A 2 -16.94 -3.84 0.13
CA ARG A 2 -17.11 -2.90 1.25
C ARG A 2 -15.75 -2.60 1.89
N VAL A 3 -15.48 -1.32 2.13
CA VAL A 3 -14.30 -0.82 2.85
C VAL A 3 -14.77 -0.33 4.22
N TYR A 4 -14.02 -0.67 5.26
CA TYR A 4 -14.35 -0.39 6.66
C TYR A 4 -13.44 0.71 7.23
N GLY A 5 -13.81 1.24 8.40
CA GLY A 5 -13.13 2.37 9.04
C GLY A 5 -13.65 3.73 8.58
N ALA A 6 -12.95 4.79 8.98
CA ALA A 6 -13.32 6.18 8.72
C ALA A 6 -12.89 6.64 7.30
N THR A 7 -13.54 6.09 6.28
CA THR A 7 -13.33 6.45 4.87
C THR A 7 -13.88 7.84 4.54
N LEU A 8 -13.19 8.59 3.68
CA LEU A 8 -13.60 9.92 3.22
C LEU A 8 -14.34 9.88 1.87
N ASP A 9 -14.03 8.90 1.04
CA ASP A 9 -14.55 8.78 -0.33
C ASP A 9 -14.63 7.30 -0.77
N GLU A 10 -15.06 7.08 -2.01
CA GLU A 10 -15.14 5.75 -2.62
C GLU A 10 -13.78 5.22 -3.08
N GLU A 11 -12.76 6.08 -3.16
CA GLU A 11 -11.40 5.71 -3.57
C GLU A 11 -10.54 5.24 -2.39
N THR A 12 -11.16 4.83 -1.29
CA THR A 12 -10.53 4.26 -0.09
C THR A 12 -9.69 5.25 0.73
N ARG A 13 -9.72 6.56 0.49
CA ARG A 13 -8.99 7.50 1.37
C ARG A 13 -9.63 7.52 2.75
N CYS A 14 -8.85 7.82 3.79
CA CYS A 14 -9.35 7.84 5.18
C CYS A 14 -8.93 9.09 5.95
N VAL A 15 -9.53 9.31 7.11
CA VAL A 15 -9.19 10.45 7.98
C VAL A 15 -7.73 10.47 8.44
N HIS A 16 -7.03 9.34 8.40
CA HIS A 16 -5.61 9.25 8.79
C HIS A 16 -4.66 9.50 7.62
N PHE A 17 -5.04 9.08 6.41
CA PHE A 17 -4.24 9.17 5.18
C PHE A 17 -5.18 9.50 4.01
N SER A 18 -5.06 10.72 3.50
CA SER A 18 -5.98 11.32 2.53
C SER A 18 -5.26 11.98 1.35
N GLY A 19 -4.00 11.63 1.09
CA GLY A 19 -3.29 12.07 -0.09
C GLY A 19 -3.89 11.47 -1.36
N ASP A 20 -3.60 12.10 -2.50
CA ASP A 20 -4.16 11.71 -3.79
C ASP A 20 -3.85 10.26 -4.17
N HIS A 21 -2.74 9.72 -3.66
CA HIS A 21 -2.28 8.34 -3.89
C HIS A 21 -2.62 7.35 -2.76
N ASP A 22 -3.29 7.78 -1.69
CA ASP A 22 -3.73 6.92 -0.57
C ASP A 22 -5.03 6.17 -0.94
N ILE A 23 -5.02 5.57 -2.14
CA ILE A 23 -6.18 4.97 -2.81
C ILE A 23 -6.11 3.44 -2.81
N VAL A 24 -5.56 2.86 -1.75
CA VAL A 24 -5.46 1.42 -1.57
C VAL A 24 -6.14 1.02 -0.27
N ALA A 25 -6.94 -0.04 -0.32
CA ALA A 25 -7.40 -0.76 0.86
C ALA A 25 -6.83 -2.18 0.89
N ILE A 26 -6.49 -2.68 2.07
CA ILE A 26 -5.89 -3.99 2.28
C ILE A 26 -6.91 -4.89 2.95
N LEU A 27 -7.17 -6.06 2.35
CA LEU A 27 -7.89 -7.15 2.97
C LEU A 27 -7.03 -7.67 4.12
N VAL A 28 -7.53 -7.66 5.34
CA VAL A 28 -6.77 -8.15 6.51
C VAL A 28 -7.18 -9.58 6.86
N PRO A 29 -6.23 -10.47 7.23
CA PRO A 29 -6.50 -11.90 7.38
C PRO A 29 -7.30 -12.21 8.65
N CYS A 30 -7.17 -11.40 9.71
CA CYS A 30 -7.86 -11.61 10.99
C CYS A 30 -9.39 -11.58 10.89
N CYS A 31 -9.96 -10.76 10.00
CA CYS A 31 -11.40 -10.57 9.91
C CYS A 31 -11.97 -10.51 8.48
N SER A 32 -11.13 -10.71 7.46
CA SER A 32 -11.54 -10.71 6.04
C SER A 32 -12.29 -9.44 5.62
N ARG A 33 -11.80 -8.28 6.07
CA ARG A 33 -12.33 -6.96 5.73
C ARG A 33 -11.27 -6.10 5.06
N TYR A 34 -11.69 -5.23 4.16
CA TYR A 34 -10.83 -4.21 3.58
C TYR A 34 -10.77 -2.99 4.49
N TYR A 35 -9.56 -2.58 4.85
CA TYR A 35 -9.30 -1.33 5.54
C TYR A 35 -8.33 -0.47 4.74
N PRO A 36 -8.54 0.86 4.72
CA PRO A 36 -7.64 1.79 4.03
C PRO A 36 -6.32 1.97 4.78
N CYS A 37 -6.33 1.79 6.11
CA CYS A 37 -5.13 1.83 6.91
C CYS A 37 -5.24 1.03 8.23
N PHE A 38 -4.11 0.82 8.91
CA PHE A 38 -4.02 0.04 10.15
C PHE A 38 -4.72 0.75 11.32
N ARG A 39 -4.73 2.09 11.33
CA ARG A 39 -5.44 2.87 12.35
C ARG A 39 -6.94 2.73 12.22
N CYS A 40 -7.44 2.75 10.97
CA CYS A 40 -8.85 2.47 10.69
C CYS A 40 -9.25 1.06 11.16
N HIS A 41 -8.37 0.07 11.04
CA HIS A 41 -8.59 -1.25 11.63
C HIS A 41 -8.62 -1.17 13.17
N ASP A 42 -7.59 -0.61 13.80
CA ASP A 42 -7.47 -0.56 15.27
C ASP A 42 -8.62 0.22 15.94
N GLU A 43 -9.24 1.16 15.24
CA GLU A 43 -10.41 1.91 15.72
C GLU A 43 -11.75 1.19 15.48
N ASP A 44 -11.87 0.38 14.43
CA ASP A 44 -13.11 -0.34 14.05
C ASP A 44 -13.20 -1.75 14.66
N ALA A 45 -12.05 -2.41 14.85
CA ALA A 45 -11.95 -3.79 15.31
C ALA A 45 -11.65 -3.90 16.80
N ASP A 46 -12.21 -4.94 17.44
CA ASP A 46 -12.00 -5.29 18.84
C ASP A 46 -10.79 -6.23 19.07
N HIS A 47 -10.00 -6.46 18.03
CA HIS A 47 -8.84 -7.34 18.02
C HIS A 47 -7.66 -6.66 17.33
N ARG A 48 -6.47 -7.25 17.51
CA ARG A 48 -5.25 -6.72 16.91
C ARG A 48 -5.18 -7.08 15.43
N LEU A 49 -4.62 -6.17 14.64
CA LEU A 49 -4.30 -6.42 13.24
C LEU A 49 -3.32 -7.59 13.12
N GLU A 50 -3.68 -8.59 12.32
CA GLU A 50 -2.80 -9.68 11.92
C GLU A 50 -2.12 -9.38 10.58
N ARG A 51 -0.93 -9.95 10.42
CA ARG A 51 -0.13 -9.81 9.20
C ARG A 51 -0.35 -10.99 8.28
N TRP A 52 -0.24 -10.75 6.98
CA TRP A 52 -0.18 -11.79 5.97
C TRP A 52 1.19 -12.50 6.02
N PRO A 53 1.20 -13.83 6.23
CA PRO A 53 2.43 -14.60 6.15
C PRO A 53 2.94 -14.63 4.71
N ARG A 54 4.27 -14.63 4.54
CA ARG A 54 4.92 -14.57 3.22
C ARG A 54 4.43 -15.62 2.22
N SER A 55 4.10 -16.81 2.70
CA SER A 55 3.57 -17.93 1.90
C SER A 55 2.23 -17.64 1.21
N THR A 56 1.50 -16.61 1.68
CA THR A 56 0.16 -16.24 1.19
C THR A 56 0.15 -14.97 0.37
N TRP A 57 1.31 -14.39 0.03
CA TRP A 57 1.37 -13.13 -0.72
C TRP A 57 0.90 -13.23 -2.17
N GLY A 58 0.63 -14.44 -2.68
CA GLY A 58 -0.03 -14.65 -3.97
C GLY A 58 -1.55 -14.42 -3.93
N GLU A 59 -2.15 -14.24 -2.76
CA GLU A 59 -3.59 -13.98 -2.61
C GLU A 59 -3.96 -12.54 -3.00
N PRO A 60 -5.12 -12.32 -3.66
CA PRO A 60 -5.60 -10.99 -4.02
C PRO A 60 -6.11 -10.24 -2.78
N ALA A 61 -5.21 -9.53 -2.09
CA ALA A 61 -5.51 -8.82 -0.85
C ALA A 61 -5.52 -7.29 -1.01
N ILE A 62 -5.12 -6.74 -2.14
CA ILE A 62 -4.95 -5.30 -2.32
C ILE A 62 -6.05 -4.77 -3.23
N LEU A 63 -6.88 -3.86 -2.75
CA LEU A 63 -7.93 -3.20 -3.53
C LEU A 63 -7.45 -1.83 -4.02
N CYS A 64 -7.51 -1.60 -5.32
CA CYS A 64 -7.35 -0.25 -5.88
C CYS A 64 -8.66 0.52 -5.76
N GLY A 65 -8.67 1.65 -5.05
CA GLY A 65 -9.82 2.51 -4.88
C GLY A 65 -10.30 3.18 -6.18
N ALA A 66 -9.39 3.46 -7.12
CA ALA A 66 -9.73 4.15 -8.37
C ALA A 66 -10.50 3.27 -9.38
N CYS A 67 -10.22 1.96 -9.43
CA CYS A 67 -10.86 1.06 -10.41
C CYS A 67 -11.50 -0.19 -9.80
N SER A 68 -11.44 -0.37 -8.49
CA SER A 68 -11.94 -1.55 -7.77
C SER A 68 -11.28 -2.88 -8.15
N ALA A 69 -10.21 -2.88 -8.96
CA ALA A 69 -9.44 -4.09 -9.23
C ALA A 69 -8.68 -4.55 -8.00
N THR A 70 -8.48 -5.86 -7.88
CA THR A 70 -7.70 -6.46 -6.79
C THR A 70 -6.36 -6.98 -7.30
N LEU A 71 -5.29 -6.63 -6.59
CA LEU A 71 -3.94 -7.11 -6.85
C LEU A 71 -3.52 -8.10 -5.76
N THR A 72 -2.59 -8.98 -6.11
CA THR A 72 -1.86 -9.77 -5.11
C THR A 72 -0.93 -8.88 -4.30
N ILE A 73 -0.60 -9.30 -3.08
CA ILE A 73 0.40 -8.61 -2.24
C ILE A 73 1.75 -8.56 -2.97
N ALA A 74 2.17 -9.66 -3.58
CA ALA A 74 3.42 -9.74 -4.33
C ALA A 74 3.46 -8.72 -5.47
N THR A 75 2.41 -8.63 -6.29
CA THR A 75 2.31 -7.64 -7.37
C THR A 75 2.35 -6.22 -6.84
N TYR A 76 1.57 -5.93 -5.80
CA TYR A 76 1.49 -4.59 -5.22
C TYR A 76 2.85 -4.08 -4.72
N LEU A 77 3.67 -4.96 -4.13
CA LEU A 77 5.00 -4.61 -3.63
C LEU A 77 6.03 -4.31 -4.75
N GLU A 78 5.75 -4.70 -6.00
CA GLU A 78 6.64 -4.51 -7.15
C GLU A 78 6.24 -3.31 -8.04
N VAL A 79 5.04 -2.75 -7.85
CA VAL A 79 4.50 -1.67 -8.68
C VAL A 79 4.28 -0.38 -7.87
N ASN A 80 4.36 0.77 -8.53
CA ASN A 80 4.02 2.07 -7.94
C ASN A 80 2.67 2.62 -8.46
N ARG A 81 1.99 1.86 -9.31
CA ARG A 81 0.76 2.23 -9.99
C ARG A 81 -0.11 1.00 -10.16
N CYS A 82 -1.42 1.18 -10.22
CA CYS A 82 -2.34 0.12 -10.58
C CYS A 82 -2.06 -0.38 -12.01
N PRO A 83 -1.80 -1.68 -12.24
CA PRO A 83 -1.64 -2.24 -13.57
C PRO A 83 -2.89 -2.11 -14.46
N ASP A 84 -4.07 -2.03 -13.85
CA ASP A 84 -5.35 -1.99 -14.59
C ASP A 84 -5.77 -0.57 -15.00
N CYS A 85 -5.49 0.45 -14.18
CA CYS A 85 -5.96 1.83 -14.43
C CYS A 85 -4.85 2.90 -14.40
N ALA A 86 -3.59 2.52 -14.16
CA ALA A 86 -2.43 3.40 -14.06
C ALA A 86 -2.45 4.46 -12.94
N ALA A 87 -3.47 4.46 -12.07
CA ALA A 87 -3.53 5.33 -10.90
C ALA A 87 -2.30 5.13 -9.99
N GLY A 88 -1.75 6.23 -9.48
CA GLY A 88 -0.56 6.19 -8.62
C GLY A 88 -0.85 5.67 -7.23
N PHE A 89 0.03 4.81 -6.71
CA PHE A 89 -0.02 4.34 -5.34
C PHE A 89 0.96 5.12 -4.46
N SER A 90 0.55 5.37 -3.22
CA SER A 90 1.34 6.13 -2.26
C SER A 90 2.67 5.41 -1.97
N PRO A 91 3.83 6.03 -2.21
CA PRO A 91 5.12 5.44 -1.85
C PRO A 91 5.28 5.31 -0.33
N ASP A 92 4.49 6.06 0.45
CA ASP A 92 4.51 6.06 1.91
C ASP A 92 3.80 4.81 2.47
N LEU A 93 2.89 4.19 1.72
CA LEU A 93 2.25 2.94 2.16
C LEU A 93 3.27 1.79 2.29
N ALA A 94 4.36 1.83 1.52
CA ALA A 94 5.48 0.91 1.68
C ALA A 94 6.17 1.05 3.05
N MET A 95 6.17 2.24 3.66
CA MET A 95 6.68 2.41 5.03
C MET A 95 5.81 1.73 6.07
N HIS A 96 4.52 1.53 5.76
CA HIS A 96 3.55 0.87 6.63
C HIS A 96 3.37 -0.62 6.32
N ALA A 97 4.05 -1.14 5.29
CA ALA A 97 4.08 -2.57 4.97
C ALA A 97 4.30 -3.49 6.18
N PRO A 98 5.17 -3.18 7.16
CA PRO A 98 5.36 -4.01 8.35
C PRO A 98 4.13 -4.16 9.26
N HIS A 99 3.09 -3.32 9.13
CA HIS A 99 1.83 -3.51 9.84
C HIS A 99 0.98 -4.63 9.23
N TYR A 100 1.15 -4.92 7.93
CA TYR A 100 0.30 -5.86 7.18
C TYR A 100 1.01 -7.10 6.71
N PHE A 101 2.33 -7.07 6.54
CA PHE A 101 3.08 -8.14 5.87
C PHE A 101 4.27 -8.57 6.73
N ASP A 102 4.45 -9.87 6.86
CA ASP A 102 5.65 -10.41 7.53
C ASP A 102 6.88 -10.22 6.62
N ALA A 103 7.78 -9.34 7.03
CA ALA A 103 9.13 -9.30 6.48
C ALA A 103 9.97 -10.40 7.18
N GLU A 104 10.76 -11.18 6.42
CA GLU A 104 11.76 -12.04 7.04
C GLU A 104 12.69 -11.18 7.89
N ARG A 105 12.98 -11.63 9.12
CA ARG A 105 14.06 -11.05 9.90
C ARG A 105 15.40 -11.53 9.34
N THR A 106 15.78 -11.06 8.15
CA THR A 106 17.15 -11.08 7.64
C THR A 106 17.39 -9.87 6.74
N ALA A 107 18.32 -9.02 7.15
CA ALA A 107 18.80 -7.88 6.40
C ALA A 107 19.29 -8.30 5.00
N VAL A 108 18.67 -7.75 3.95
CA VAL A 108 19.19 -7.34 2.61
C VAL A 108 17.94 -6.84 1.86
N LEU A 109 18.07 -5.81 1.00
CA LEU A 109 17.02 -5.12 0.21
C LEU A 109 16.46 -3.80 0.77
N ALA A 110 17.23 -3.09 1.60
CA ALA A 110 17.08 -1.64 1.74
C ALA A 110 17.96 -0.86 0.73
N THR A 111 18.60 -1.52 -0.24
CA THR A 111 19.68 -0.92 -1.04
C THR A 111 19.47 -0.85 -2.55
N GLU A 112 18.32 -1.23 -3.12
CA GLU A 112 18.10 -1.06 -4.58
C GLU A 112 16.65 -0.67 -4.92
N ARG A 113 16.16 0.45 -4.37
CA ARG A 113 15.20 1.29 -5.10
C ARG A 113 16.03 2.40 -5.75
N PRO A 114 16.11 2.52 -7.09
CA PRO A 114 16.70 3.73 -7.66
C PRO A 114 15.82 4.90 -7.22
N ALA A 115 16.40 5.79 -6.41
CA ALA A 115 15.83 7.09 -6.12
C ALA A 115 15.74 7.85 -7.45
N MET A 116 14.61 7.75 -8.14
CA MET A 116 14.31 8.61 -9.28
C MET A 116 13.80 9.95 -8.76
N PHE A 117 14.71 10.70 -8.13
CA PHE A 117 14.57 12.13 -7.89
C PHE A 117 15.92 12.79 -8.14
N ALA A 118 16.38 12.77 -9.39
CA ALA A 118 17.30 13.81 -9.84
C ALA A 118 16.45 15.07 -10.03
N THR A 119 16.66 16.06 -9.16
CA THR A 119 16.07 17.38 -9.37
C THR A 119 16.70 18.02 -10.61
N GLU A 120 15.96 18.85 -11.35
CA GLU A 120 16.39 19.47 -12.63
C GLU A 120 17.77 20.15 -12.56
N ARG A 121 18.24 20.51 -11.37
CA ARG A 121 19.55 21.12 -11.11
C ARG A 121 20.77 20.20 -11.33
N GLU A 122 20.59 18.88 -11.38
CA GLU A 122 21.71 17.94 -11.57
C GLU A 122 22.00 17.62 -13.05
N ILE A 123 21.02 17.79 -13.95
CA ILE A 123 21.20 17.57 -15.39
C ILE A 123 22.04 18.69 -16.02
N GLU A 124 21.87 19.94 -15.57
CA GLU A 124 22.60 21.09 -16.14
C GLU A 124 24.10 21.11 -15.79
N ARG A 125 24.54 20.41 -14.72
CA ARG A 125 25.96 20.33 -14.35
C ARG A 125 26.76 19.26 -15.09
N ALA A 126 26.09 18.31 -15.76
CA ALA A 126 26.75 17.24 -16.51
C ALA A 126 26.93 17.58 -18.01
N ALA A 127 26.31 18.67 -18.49
CA ALA A 127 26.39 19.12 -19.88
C ALA A 127 27.33 20.33 -20.08
N ALA A 128 28.14 20.68 -19.07
CA ALA A 128 29.10 21.78 -19.09
C ALA A 128 30.54 21.30 -18.88
#